data_AF-A0A1D4Q094-F1
#
_entry.id   AF-A0A1D4Q094-F1
#
_cell.length_a   1.000
_cell.length_b   1.000
_cell.length_c   1.000
_cell.angle_alpha   90.00
_cell.angle_beta   90.00
_cell.angle_gamma   90.00
#
_symmetry.space_group_name_H-M   'P 1'
#
loop_
_entity.id
_entity.type
_entity.pdbx_description
1 polymer ?
#
loop_
_entity_poly.entity_id
_entity_poly.type
_entity_poly.pdbx_seq_one_letter_code
_entity_poly.pdbx_strand_id
1 'polypeptide(L)'
;MDKKAYNLKRTFEQPIVFYEITDNMRFNKGFRVDWIATFVVIELLLIFLYVKGFDVIVSSIQGMTILYFTVVPYFATKYLVKLKQDGKKLLFFLWDFIIYMLTIQMRKTHYAYDEEVYYNKQSKIKLE
;
A
#
# COMPACT_ATOMS: atom_id res chain seq x y z
N MET A 1 41.11 8.30 8.97
CA MET A 1 39.97 8.32 8.01
C MET A 1 38.72 8.07 8.84
N ASP A 2 37.99 9.14 9.20
CA ASP A 2 36.80 9.02 10.04
C ASP A 2 35.75 8.17 9.34
N LYS A 3 35.43 7.00 9.91
CA LYS A 3 34.30 6.18 9.47
C LYS A 3 33.01 6.91 9.84
N LYS A 4 32.58 7.85 9.00
CA LYS A 4 31.22 8.39 9.09
C LYS A 4 30.26 7.24 8.87
N ALA A 5 29.52 6.87 9.92
CA ALA A 5 28.45 5.90 9.82
C ALA A 5 27.48 6.37 8.73
N TYR A 6 27.36 5.59 7.66
CA TYR A 6 26.45 5.92 6.57
C TYR A 6 25.01 5.84 7.10
N ASN A 7 24.28 6.94 7.02
CA ASN A 7 22.88 6.98 7.42
C ASN A 7 22.01 6.35 6.32
N LEU A 8 21.91 5.01 6.35
CA LEU A 8 21.13 4.22 5.40
C LEU A 8 19.62 4.52 5.47
N LYS A 9 19.12 5.02 6.61
CA LYS A 9 17.71 5.39 6.80
C LYS A 9 17.26 6.38 5.73
N ARG A 10 18.11 7.36 5.40
CA ARG A 10 17.79 8.37 4.39
C ARG A 10 17.65 7.78 2.99
N THR A 11 18.42 6.76 2.65
CA THR A 11 18.37 6.08 1.35
C THR A 11 17.10 5.25 1.22
N PHE A 12 16.70 4.53 2.29
CA PHE A 12 15.45 3.76 2.30
C PHE A 12 14.18 4.61 2.31
N GLU A 13 14.26 5.88 2.75
CA GLU A 13 13.11 6.80 2.75
C GLU A 13 12.83 7.43 1.38
N GLN A 14 13.74 7.32 0.42
CA GLN A 14 13.54 7.90 -0.91
C GLN A 14 12.40 7.18 -1.65
N PRO A 15 11.47 7.91 -2.29
CA PRO A 15 10.46 7.28 -3.11
C PRO A 15 11.09 6.56 -4.29
N ILE A 16 10.53 5.40 -4.63
CA ILE A 16 10.86 4.71 -5.88
C ILE A 16 10.27 5.53 -7.01
N VAL A 17 11.13 6.00 -7.92
CA VAL A 17 10.75 6.86 -9.04
C VAL A 17 11.13 6.18 -10.34
N PHE A 18 10.17 5.98 -11.24
CA PHE A 18 10.44 5.52 -12.61
C PHE A 18 10.65 6.71 -13.53
N TYR A 19 11.77 6.71 -14.26
CA TYR A 19 12.07 7.69 -15.29
C TYR A 19 11.93 7.12 -16.70
N GLU A 20 12.02 5.79 -16.85
CA GLU A 20 11.99 5.09 -18.14
C GLU A 20 11.05 3.89 -18.02
N ILE A 21 10.13 3.76 -18.98
CA ILE A 21 9.17 2.63 -19.05
C ILE A 21 9.59 1.63 -20.15
N THR A 22 10.15 2.14 -21.24
CA THR A 22 10.66 1.38 -22.40
C THR A 22 11.92 2.09 -22.91
N ASP A 23 12.77 1.41 -23.67
CA ASP A 23 14.02 1.95 -24.26
C ASP A 23 13.84 3.29 -25.02
N ASN A 24 12.64 3.55 -25.54
CA ASN A 24 12.30 4.78 -26.29
C ASN A 24 11.48 5.81 -25.51
N MET A 25 11.04 5.53 -24.27
CA MET A 25 10.18 6.45 -23.49
C MET A 25 10.85 6.84 -22.17
N ARG A 26 11.48 8.02 -22.21
CA ARG A 26 12.11 8.68 -21.06
C ARG A 26 11.31 9.90 -20.64
N PHE A 27 11.07 10.03 -19.34
CA PHE A 27 10.35 11.16 -18.76
C PHE A 27 11.31 12.06 -17.99
N ASN A 28 11.27 13.36 -18.30
CA ASN A 28 12.11 14.35 -17.63
C ASN A 28 11.70 14.58 -16.16
N LYS A 29 10.43 14.29 -15.83
CA LYS A 29 9.93 14.19 -14.46
C LYS A 29 9.53 12.74 -14.20
N GLY A 30 10.27 12.08 -13.31
CA GLY A 30 9.99 10.71 -12.95
C GLY A 30 8.69 10.56 -12.16
N PHE A 31 8.06 9.41 -12.31
CA PHE A 31 6.81 9.06 -11.65
C PHE A 31 7.06 8.32 -10.35
N ARG A 32 6.52 8.84 -9.24
CA ARG A 32 6.62 8.19 -7.94
C ARG A 32 5.63 7.04 -7.84
N VAL A 33 6.13 5.83 -7.69
CA VAL A 33 5.34 4.59 -7.68
C VAL A 33 4.31 4.59 -6.56
N ASP A 34 4.72 4.99 -5.37
CA ASP A 34 3.86 5.08 -4.19
C ASP A 34 2.71 6.07 -4.41
N TRP A 35 2.96 7.17 -5.11
CA TRP A 35 1.92 8.16 -5.40
C TRP A 35 0.91 7.63 -6.41
N ILE A 36 1.39 7.03 -7.51
CA ILE A 36 0.51 6.45 -8.55
C ILE A 36 -0.31 5.29 -7.97
N ALA A 37 0.32 4.37 -7.25
CA ALA A 37 -0.37 3.24 -6.64
C ALA A 37 -1.45 3.72 -5.66
N THR A 38 -1.14 4.72 -4.82
CA THR A 38 -2.10 5.27 -3.87
C THR A 38 -3.26 5.95 -4.61
N PHE A 39 -2.96 6.71 -5.67
CA PHE A 39 -3.95 7.39 -6.48
C PHE A 39 -4.92 6.40 -7.13
N VAL A 40 -4.41 5.35 -7.78
CA VAL A 40 -5.24 4.32 -8.43
C VAL A 40 -6.15 3.61 -7.42
N VAL A 41 -5.63 3.24 -6.25
CA VAL A 41 -6.44 2.59 -5.20
C VAL A 41 -7.57 3.51 -4.72
N ILE A 42 -7.28 4.80 -4.50
CA ILE A 42 -8.30 5.76 -4.08
C ILE A 42 -9.34 5.97 -5.19
N GLU A 43 -8.90 6.10 -6.43
CA GLU A 43 -9.79 6.27 -7.58
C GLU A 43 -10.78 5.11 -7.70
N LEU A 44 -10.28 3.87 -7.61
CA LEU A 44 -11.12 2.67 -7.62
C LEU A 44 -12.12 2.64 -6.46
N LEU A 45 -11.70 3.08 -5.27
CA LEU A 45 -12.57 3.16 -4.10
C LEU A 45 -13.67 4.22 -4.29
N LEU A 46 -13.33 5.38 -4.85
CA LEU A 46 -14.28 6.45 -5.15
C LEU A 46 -15.28 6.03 -6.25
N ILE A 47 -14.81 5.35 -7.30
CA ILE A 47 -15.68 4.76 -8.33
C ILE A 47 -16.65 3.75 -7.70
N PHE A 48 -16.14 2.87 -6.84
CA PHE A 48 -16.99 1.89 -6.15
C PHE A 48 -18.06 2.56 -5.29
N LEU A 49 -17.68 3.57 -4.50
CA LEU A 49 -18.64 4.34 -3.69
C LEU A 49 -19.68 5.05 -4.54
N TYR A 50 -19.24 5.68 -5.64
CA TYR A 50 -20.13 6.36 -6.59
C TYR A 50 -21.22 5.41 -7.11
N VAL A 51 -20.83 4.22 -7.60
CA VAL A 51 -21.77 3.20 -8.10
C VAL A 51 -22.67 2.62 -6.99
N LYS A 52 -22.24 2.66 -5.72
CA LYS A 52 -23.02 2.16 -4.58
C LYS A 52 -24.10 3.13 -4.06
N GLY A 53 -24.28 4.29 -4.69
CA GLY A 53 -25.34 5.24 -4.34
C GLY A 53 -24.86 6.60 -3.87
N PHE A 54 -23.53 6.84 -3.84
CA PHE A 54 -23.01 8.20 -3.62
C PHE A 54 -23.21 9.12 -4.83
N ASP A 55 -23.52 8.54 -6.00
CA ASP A 55 -23.88 9.28 -7.20
C ASP A 55 -25.00 10.29 -6.94
N VAL A 56 -26.06 9.91 -6.20
CA VAL A 56 -27.18 10.80 -5.85
C VAL A 56 -26.70 12.08 -5.16
N ILE A 57 -25.77 11.96 -4.21
CA ILE A 57 -25.24 13.11 -3.45
C ILE A 57 -24.32 13.95 -4.36
N VAL A 58 -23.44 13.28 -5.10
CA VAL A 58 -22.42 13.93 -5.93
C VAL A 58 -23.05 14.62 -7.14
N SER A 59 -24.11 14.06 -7.73
CA SER A 59 -24.81 14.63 -8.88
C SER A 59 -25.87 15.65 -8.49
N SER A 60 -26.20 15.79 -7.20
CA SER A 60 -27.16 16.80 -6.72
C SER A 60 -26.69 18.24 -6.98
N ILE A 61 -25.38 18.45 -7.11
CA ILE A 61 -24.78 19.77 -7.35
C ILE A 61 -24.03 19.71 -8.69
N GLN A 62 -24.33 20.65 -9.57
CA GLN A 62 -23.65 20.75 -10.86
C GLN A 62 -22.14 20.96 -10.68
N GLY A 63 -21.34 20.13 -11.34
CA GLY A 63 -19.87 20.19 -11.29
C GLY A 63 -19.21 19.44 -10.13
N MET A 64 -19.98 18.97 -9.13
CA MET A 64 -19.42 18.18 -8.02
C MET A 64 -18.86 16.84 -8.47
N THR A 65 -19.42 16.22 -9.50
CA THR A 65 -18.87 14.98 -10.10
C THR A 65 -17.44 15.16 -10.57
N ILE A 66 -17.11 16.31 -11.17
CA ILE A 66 -15.74 16.58 -11.65
C ILE A 66 -14.80 16.74 -10.45
N LEU A 67 -15.22 17.49 -9.42
CA LEU A 67 -14.42 17.67 -8.21
C LEU A 67 -14.20 16.34 -7.48
N TYR A 68 -15.21 15.48 -7.46
CA TYR A 68 -15.15 14.16 -6.84
C TYR A 68 -14.10 13.25 -7.48
N PHE A 69 -13.99 13.24 -8.81
CA PHE A 69 -13.02 12.38 -9.53
C PHE A 69 -11.67 13.05 -9.82
N THR A 70 -11.46 14.31 -9.41
CA THR A 70 -10.18 15.01 -9.67
C THR A 70 -9.56 15.54 -8.39
N VAL A 71 -10.29 16.39 -7.67
CA VAL A 71 -9.80 17.08 -6.48
C VAL A 71 -9.70 16.10 -5.32
N VAL A 72 -10.76 15.35 -5.03
CA VAL A 72 -10.77 14.39 -3.92
C VAL A 72 -9.62 13.37 -4.02
N PRO A 73 -9.43 12.63 -5.12
CA PRO A 73 -8.37 11.64 -5.21
C PRO A 73 -6.98 12.28 -5.16
N TYR A 74 -6.79 13.45 -5.79
CA TYR A 74 -5.50 14.16 -5.75
C TYR A 74 -5.10 14.55 -4.33
N PHE A 75 -6.00 15.19 -3.58
CA PHE A 75 -5.72 15.62 -2.21
C PHE A 75 -5.61 14.42 -1.26
N ALA A 76 -6.52 13.44 -1.35
CA ALA A 76 -6.45 12.23 -0.54
C ALA A 76 -5.11 11.50 -0.73
N THR A 77 -4.67 11.34 -1.98
CA THR A 77 -3.34 10.76 -2.29
C THR A 77 -2.22 11.57 -1.66
N LYS A 78 -2.26 12.90 -1.81
CA LYS A 78 -1.24 13.80 -1.25
C LYS A 78 -1.10 13.69 0.27
N TYR A 79 -2.21 13.49 0.99
CA TYR A 79 -2.17 13.32 2.44
C TYR A 79 -1.77 11.90 2.85
N LEU A 80 -2.32 10.88 2.19
CA LEU A 80 -2.03 9.47 2.53
C LEU A 80 -0.58 9.08 2.28
N VAL A 81 0.03 9.55 1.19
CA VAL A 81 1.45 9.28 0.88
C VAL A 81 2.40 9.92 1.91
N LYS A 82 1.96 10.96 2.64
CA LYS A 82 2.75 11.56 3.72
C LYS A 82 2.69 10.76 5.01
N LEU A 83 1.68 9.91 5.19
CA LEU A 83 1.56 9.09 6.38
C LEU A 83 2.65 8.02 6.38
N LYS A 84 3.44 8.04 7.46
CA LYS A 84 4.44 7.02 7.75
C LYS A 84 4.00 6.28 9.00
N GLN A 85 3.82 4.97 8.88
CA GLN A 85 3.53 4.07 9.99
C GLN A 85 4.75 3.18 10.20
N ASP A 86 5.29 3.19 11.42
CA ASP A 86 6.55 2.51 11.77
C ASP A 86 7.74 2.84 10.84
N GLY A 87 7.78 4.09 10.36
CA GLY A 87 8.82 4.56 9.43
C GLY A 87 8.68 4.09 7.98
N LYS A 88 7.72 3.19 7.69
CA LYS A 88 7.35 2.77 6.33
C LYS A 88 6.19 3.63 5.80
N LYS A 89 6.08 3.76 4.48
CA LYS A 89 4.90 4.39 3.87
C LYS A 89 3.68 3.51 4.07
N LEU A 90 2.52 4.13 4.29
CA LEU A 90 1.27 3.45 4.60
C LEU A 90 0.93 2.32 3.61
N LEU A 91 1.08 2.54 2.31
CA LEU A 91 0.79 1.52 1.29
C LEU A 91 1.63 0.26 1.45
N PHE A 92 2.94 0.40 1.65
CA PHE A 92 3.84 -0.75 1.82
C PHE A 92 3.55 -1.46 3.14
N PHE A 93 3.24 -0.71 4.19
CA PHE A 93 2.80 -1.29 5.45
C PHE A 93 1.52 -2.12 5.30
N LEU A 94 0.50 -1.58 4.62
CA LEU A 94 -0.76 -2.28 4.39
C LEU A 94 -0.57 -3.52 3.52
N TRP A 95 0.29 -3.44 2.50
CA TRP A 95 0.63 -4.59 1.66
C TRP A 95 1.30 -5.70 2.46
N ASP A 96 2.33 -5.37 3.25
CA ASP A 96 3.01 -6.32 4.14
C ASP A 96 2.03 -6.93 5.14
N PHE A 97 1.11 -6.12 5.67
CA PHE A 97 0.07 -6.57 6.60
C PHE A 97 -0.93 -7.53 5.94
N ILE A 98 -1.37 -7.26 4.71
CA ILE A 98 -2.25 -8.17 3.97
C ILE A 98 -1.54 -9.49 3.71
N ILE A 99 -0.29 -9.46 3.26
CA ILE A 99 0.51 -10.69 3.07
C ILE A 99 0.59 -11.46 4.38
N TYR A 100 1.01 -10.81 5.46
CA TYR A 100 1.09 -11.42 6.80
C TYR A 100 -0.25 -12.06 7.20
N MET A 101 -1.35 -11.36 7.01
CA MET A 101 -2.67 -11.83 7.39
C MET A 101 -3.08 -13.07 6.56
N LEU A 102 -2.85 -13.04 5.24
CA LEU A 102 -3.19 -14.15 4.35
C LEU A 102 -2.27 -15.38 4.53
N THR A 103 -0.98 -15.17 4.75
CA THR A 103 0.01 -16.26 4.80
C THR A 103 0.22 -16.84 6.19
N ILE A 104 0.14 -16.01 7.23
CA ILE A 104 0.45 -16.42 8.61
C ILE A 104 -0.82 -16.50 9.46
N GLN A 105 -1.68 -15.48 9.42
CA GLN A 105 -2.84 -15.45 10.34
C GLN A 105 -4.00 -16.34 9.87
N MET A 106 -4.31 -16.33 8.56
CA MET A 106 -5.39 -17.15 8.00
C MET A 106 -4.99 -18.60 7.79
N ARG A 107 -3.70 -18.82 7.53
CA ARG A 107 -3.14 -20.15 7.44
C ARG A 107 -2.96 -20.67 8.86
N LYS A 108 -3.52 -21.82 9.19
CA LYS A 108 -3.35 -22.45 10.51
C LYS A 108 -1.94 -23.05 10.62
N THR A 109 -0.94 -22.20 10.53
CA THR A 109 0.47 -22.57 10.51
C THR A 109 1.20 -21.67 11.49
N HIS A 110 1.86 -22.29 12.46
CA HIS A 110 2.71 -21.61 13.43
C HIS A 110 4.17 -21.81 13.00
N TYR A 111 4.98 -20.76 13.05
CA TYR A 111 6.40 -20.87 12.78
C TYR A 111 7.15 -21.01 14.10
N ALA A 112 7.82 -22.15 14.27
CA ALA A 112 8.73 -22.39 15.40
C ALA A 112 10.11 -22.71 14.81
N TYR A 113 11.14 -21.95 15.20
CA TYR A 113 12.51 -22.13 14.73
C TYR A 113 12.65 -22.23 13.19
N ASP A 114 12.01 -21.31 12.46
CA ASP A 114 12.02 -21.23 10.99
C ASP A 114 11.40 -22.43 10.23
N GLU A 115 10.71 -23.34 10.93
CA GLU A 115 9.92 -24.41 10.32
C GLU A 115 8.42 -24.11 10.36
N GLU A 116 7.70 -24.39 9.26
CA GLU A 116 6.24 -24.25 9.15
C GLU A 116 5.56 -25.45 9.83
N VAL A 117 5.01 -25.25 11.02
CA VAL A 117 4.31 -26.29 11.79
C VAL A 117 2.80 -26.10 11.66
N TYR A 118 2.08 -27.09 11.14
CA TYR A 118 0.62 -27.06 11.09
C TYR A 118 0.02 -27.15 12.49
N TYR A 119 -1.09 -26.45 12.75
CA TYR A 119 -1.85 -26.65 13.99
C TYR A 119 -2.31 -28.11 14.08
N ASN A 120 -1.61 -28.91 14.88
CA ASN A 120 -2.03 -30.27 15.17
C ASN A 120 -3.29 -30.21 16.04
N LYS A 121 -4.44 -30.59 15.48
CA LYS A 121 -5.75 -30.55 16.14
C LYS A 121 -5.95 -31.71 17.13
N GLN A 122 -4.86 -32.32 17.62
CA GLN A 122 -4.92 -33.45 18.55
C GLN A 122 -4.66 -32.95 19.97
N SER A 123 -5.69 -33.03 20.81
CA SER A 123 -5.63 -32.69 22.24
C SER A 123 -4.89 -33.74 23.09
N LYS A 124 -4.43 -34.84 22.48
CA LYS A 124 -3.69 -35.90 23.16
C LYS A 124 -2.60 -36.44 22.23
N ILE A 125 -1.36 -36.21 22.63
CA ILE A 125 -0.20 -36.91 22.10
C ILE A 125 -0.07 -38.18 22.95
N LYS A 126 -0.30 -39.36 22.36
CA LYS A 126 0.11 -40.62 22.96
C LYS A 126 1.56 -40.88 22.54
N LEU A 127 2.45 -40.87 23.52
CA LEU A 127 3.79 -41.40 23.37
C LEU A 127 3.69 -42.91 23.66
N GLU A 128 4.02 -43.73 22.67
CA GLU A 128 4.31 -45.16 22.88
C GLU A 128 5.73 -45.34 23.44
#